data_AF-A0A545TJT1-F1
#
_entry.id   AF-A0A545TJT1-F1
#
_cell.length_a   1.000
_cell.length_b   1.000
_cell.length_c   1.000
_cell.angle_alpha   90.00
_cell.angle_beta   90.00
_cell.angle_gamma   90.00
#
_symmetry.space_group_name_H-M   'P 1'
#
loop_
_entity.id
_entity.type
_entity.pdbx_description
1 polymer ?
#
loop_
_entity_poly.entity_id
_entity_poly.type
_entity_poly.pdbx_seq_one_letter_code
_entity_poly.pdbx_strand_id
1 'polypeptide(L)' 'MSYVRRAGEPIYLEPFERKERLIIRDGFYFYRTRECQFIGPFETAKDAASDLNMFVEINQIEQQIHTMIC' A
#
# COMPACT_ATOMS: atom_id res chain seq x y z
N MET A 1 1.89 11.49 -15.97
CA MET A 1 0.64 11.48 -15.17
C MET A 1 0.90 12.33 -13.93
N SER A 2 0.13 13.40 -13.71
CA SER A 2 0.26 14.26 -12.54
C SER A 2 -0.26 13.56 -11.28
N TYR A 3 0.54 13.52 -10.22
CA TYR A 3 0.20 12.92 -8.94
C TYR A 3 -0.95 13.69 -8.26
N VAL A 4 -2.01 12.97 -7.86
CA VAL A 4 -3.14 13.53 -7.10
C VAL A 4 -3.03 13.07 -5.66
N ARG A 5 -2.73 14.01 -4.76
CA ARG A 5 -2.66 13.81 -3.30
C ARG A 5 -4.00 13.37 -2.74
N ARG A 6 -3.98 12.48 -1.76
CA ARG A 6 -5.17 12.08 -1.00
C ARG A 6 -5.31 12.91 0.28
N ALA A 7 -6.54 13.02 0.76
CA ALA A 7 -6.84 13.63 2.04
C ALA A 7 -6.09 12.90 3.17
N GLY A 8 -5.29 13.63 3.95
CA GLY A 8 -4.49 13.09 5.05
C GLY A 8 -3.04 12.74 4.74
N GLU A 9 -2.57 12.85 3.49
CA GLU A 9 -1.15 12.64 3.17
C GLU A 9 -0.28 13.83 3.62
N PRO A 10 0.76 13.63 4.45
CA PRO A 10 1.67 14.71 4.83
C PRO A 10 2.36 15.36 3.63
N ILE A 11 2.52 16.69 3.71
CA ILE A 11 2.97 17.55 2.62
C ILE A 11 4.41 17.27 2.16
N TYR A 12 5.21 16.59 2.97
CA TYR A 12 6.61 16.23 2.68
C TYR A 12 6.77 14.84 2.04
N LEU A 13 5.69 14.08 1.86
CA LEU A 13 5.75 12.91 0.99
C LEU A 13 5.84 13.42 -0.43
N GLU A 14 7.05 13.38 -0.97
CA GLU A 14 7.30 13.49 -2.40
C GLU A 14 6.31 12.59 -3.15
N PRO A 15 5.95 12.93 -4.41
CA PRO A 15 5.11 12.08 -5.23
C PRO A 15 5.91 10.81 -5.53
N PHE A 16 5.94 9.88 -4.58
CA PHE A 16 6.33 8.51 -4.82
C PHE A 16 5.48 8.09 -6.00
N GLU A 17 6.12 7.91 -7.15
CA GLU A 17 5.46 7.31 -8.29
C GLU A 17 4.73 6.10 -7.73
N ARG A 18 3.42 6.06 -7.97
CA ARG A 18 2.41 5.22 -7.31
C ARG A 18 2.62 3.70 -7.48
N LYS A 19 3.82 3.31 -7.93
CA LYS A 19 4.30 1.99 -8.26
C LYS A 19 4.99 1.30 -7.10
N GLU A 20 5.64 2.04 -6.19
CA GLU A 20 6.44 1.41 -5.13
C GLU A 20 5.87 1.74 -3.74
N ARG A 21 4.90 0.92 -3.31
CA ARG A 21 4.37 0.94 -1.93
C ARG A 21 5.32 0.25 -0.95
N LEU A 22 6.44 -0.28 -1.42
CA LEU A 22 7.51 -0.92 -0.65
C LEU A 22 8.45 0.13 -0.08
N ILE A 23 8.80 -0.04 1.19
CA ILE A 23 9.65 0.88 1.95
C ILE A 23 10.70 0.04 2.68
N ILE A 24 11.96 0.45 2.63
CA ILE A 24 13.07 -0.23 3.30
C ILE A 24 13.48 0.60 4.51
N ARG A 25 13.52 -0.02 5.69
CA ARG A 25 13.95 0.63 6.93
C ARG A 25 14.71 -0.35 7.81
N ASP A 26 15.88 0.06 8.29
CA ASP A 26 16.73 -0.73 9.19
C ASP A 26 17.04 -2.14 8.67
N GLY A 27 17.17 -2.31 7.34
CA GLY A 27 17.43 -3.58 6.68
C GLY A 27 16.21 -4.48 6.44
N PHE A 28 15.02 -4.06 6.88
CA PHE A 28 13.76 -4.77 6.67
C PHE A 28 12.90 -4.09 5.62
N TYR A 29 12.01 -4.88 5.01
CA TYR A 29 11.04 -4.43 4.02
C TYR A 29 9.68 -4.21 4.69
N PHE A 30 8.98 -3.18 4.25
CA PHE A 30 7.64 -2.81 4.70
C PHE A 30 6.82 -2.43 3.47
N TYR A 31 5.50 -2.44 3.58
CA TYR A 31 4.67 -1.72 2.62
C TYR A 31 3.67 -0.80 3.29
N ARG A 32 3.21 0.21 2.57
CA ARG A 32 2.27 1.22 3.09
C ARG A 32 0.85 1.01 2.57
N THR A 33 -0.11 0.95 3.49
CA THR A 33 -1.56 0.89 3.18
C THR A 33 -2.09 2.23 2.67
N ARG A 34 -3.35 2.26 2.23
CA ARG A 34 -3.98 3.51 1.73
C ARG A 34 -4.25 4.49 2.87
N GLU A 35 -4.34 3.97 4.08
CA GLU A 35 -4.57 4.64 5.37
C GLU A 35 -3.25 5.13 5.99
N CYS A 36 -2.15 5.05 5.23
CA CYS A 36 -0.80 5.42 5.66
C CYS A 36 -0.23 4.59 6.81
N GLN A 37 -0.75 3.37 7.01
CA GLN A 37 -0.18 2.42 7.95
C GLN A 37 0.96 1.66 7.29
N PHE A 38 1.99 1.34 8.06
CA PHE A 38 3.11 0.51 7.63
C PHE A 38 2.87 -0.93 8.08
N ILE A 39 2.99 -1.87 7.15
CA ILE A 39 2.90 -3.31 7.40
C ILE A 39 4.26 -3.95 7.18
N GLY A 40 4.65 -4.84 8.09
CA GLY A 40 5.96 -5.49 8.16
C GLY A 40 6.38 -5.68 9.63
N PRO A 41 7.66 -5.96 9.91
CA PRO A 41 8.77 -6.10 8.96
C PRO A 41 8.73 -7.41 8.17
N PHE A 42 9.24 -7.37 6.94
CA PHE A 42 9.50 -8.53 6.08
C PHE A 42 11.00 -8.66 5.83
N GLU A 43 11.49 -9.91 5.75
CA GLU A 43 12.91 -10.19 5.51
C GLU A 43 13.33 -9.93 4.05
N THR A 44 12.41 -10.12 3.09
CA THR A 44 12.69 -9.90 1.68
C THR A 44 11.67 -8.98 1.01
N ALA A 45 12.11 -8.29 -0.05
CA ALA A 45 11.22 -7.48 -0.89
C ALA A 45 10.10 -8.32 -1.52
N LYS A 46 10.39 -9.59 -1.82
CA LYS A 46 9.44 -10.53 -2.44
C LYS A 46 8.29 -10.87 -1.49
N ASP A 47 8.57 -11.07 -0.21
CA ASP A 47 7.55 -11.37 0.79
C ASP A 47 6.63 -10.16 0.99
N ALA A 48 7.23 -8.97 1.16
CA ALA A 48 6.48 -7.73 1.28
C ALA A 48 5.64 -7.42 0.02
N ALA A 49 6.14 -7.72 -1.18
CA ALA A 49 5.38 -7.57 -2.43
C ALA A 49 4.23 -8.59 -2.54
N SER A 50 4.46 -9.83 -2.12
CA SER A 50 3.44 -10.89 -2.18
C SER A 50 2.29 -10.60 -1.23
N ASP A 51 2.60 -10.19 0.00
CA ASP A 51 1.61 -9.77 1.00
C ASP A 51 0.83 -8.53 0.54
N LEU A 52 1.53 -7.53 -0.02
CA LEU A 52 0.89 -6.35 -0.60
C LEU A 52 -0.12 -6.70 -1.71
N ASN A 53 0.22 -7.63 -2.60
CA ASN A 53 -0.68 -8.06 -3.67
C ASN A 53 -1.92 -8.75 -3.09
N MET A 54 -1.72 -9.68 -2.14
CA MET A 54 -2.82 -10.35 -1.44
C MET A 54 -3.73 -9.35 -0.72
N PHE A 55 -3.17 -8.36 -0.03
CA PHE A 55 -3.92 -7.30 0.62
C PHE A 55 -4.77 -6.50 -0.38
N VAL A 56 -4.21 -6.17 -1.56
CA VAL A 56 -4.94 -5.45 -2.61
C VAL A 56 -6.08 -6.30 -3.18
N GLU A 57 -5.87 -7.59 -3.41
CA GLU A 57 -6.89 -8.52 -3.91
C GLU A 57 -8.05 -8.67 -2.93
N ILE A 58 -7.77 -8.87 -1.64
CA ILE A 58 -8.80 -8.98 -0.59
C ILE A 58 -9.65 -7.71 -0.55
N ASN A 59 -9.02 -6.54 -0.54
CA ASN A 59 -9.75 -5.26 -0.55
C ASN A 59 -10.63 -5.10 -1.80
N GLN A 60 -10.19 -5.58 -2.96
CA GLN A 60 -11.00 -5.54 -4.19
C GLN A 60 -12.22 -6.46 -4.08
N ILE A 61 -12.05 -7.67 -3.53
CA ILE A 61 -13.14 -8.61 -3.30
C ILE A 61 -14.15 -8.03 -2.31
N GLU A 62 -13.71 -7.47 -1.19
CA GLU A 62 -14.58 -6.82 -0.20
C GLU A 62 -15.39 -5.68 -0.81
N GLN A 63 -14.76 -4.84 -1.65
CA GLN A 63 -15.45 -3.78 -2.39
C GLN A 63 -16.49 -4.31 -3.37
N GLN A 64 -16.20 -5.41 -4.07
CA GLN A 64 -17.15 -6.06 -4.98
C GLN A 64 -18.36 -6.62 -4.23
N ILE A 65 -18.12 -7.33 -3.11
CA ILE A 65 -19.19 -7.86 -2.26
C ILE A 65 -20.08 -6.74 -1.73
N HIS A 66 -19.48 -5.67 -1.20
CA HIS A 66 -20.24 -4.52 -0.71
C HIS A 66 -21.08 -3.87 -1.81
N THR A 67 -20.59 -3.82 -3.05
CA THR A 67 -21.34 -3.25 -4.18
C THR A 67 -22.48 -4.16 -4.65
N MET A 68 -22.39 -5.47 -4.43
CA MET A 68 -23.44 -6.43 -4.80
C MET A 68 -24.58 -6.52 -3.79
N ILE A 69 -24.34 -6.14 -2.53
CA ILE A 69 -25.31 -6.24 -1.43
C ILE A 69 -26.06 -4.90 -1.22
N CYS A 70 -25.55 -3.79 -1.74
CA CYS A 70 -26.20 -2.46 -1.74
C CYS A 70 -26.92 -2.18 -3.05
#